data_AF-X0RB42-F1
#
_entry.id   AF-X0RB42-F1
#
_cell.length_a   1.000
_cell.length_b   1.000
_cell.length_c   1.000
_cell.angle_alpha   90.00
_cell.angle_beta   90.00
_cell.angle_gamma   90.00
#
_symmetry.space_group_name_H-M   'P 1'
#
loop_
_entity.id
_entity.type
_entity.pdbx_description
1 polymer ?
#
loop_
_entity_poly.entity_id
_entity_poly.type
_entity_poly.pdbx_seq_one_letter_code
_entity_poly.pdbx_strand_id
1 'polypeptide(L)'
;MSHIANQSKYTRHYHPRHLLAQYAINQIATLELRSQDIVKAMGYPIKHTIPACERLRHVLSNKYLGLDGSYMDKYFTAEEFLATLFAVLDIPHTPFAEDIARSKMLLCTLSMIIKVHPMAV
;
A
#
# COMPACT_ATOMS: atom_id res chain seq x y z
N MET A 1 -2.85 -14.86 -21.94
CA MET A 1 -4.18 -14.36 -21.52
C MET A 1 -3.96 -13.05 -20.77
N SER A 2 -4.17 -11.93 -21.46
CA SER A 2 -3.91 -10.58 -20.94
C SER A 2 -5.17 -10.09 -20.23
N HIS A 3 -5.28 -10.35 -18.93
CA HIS A 3 -6.33 -9.74 -18.11
C HIS A 3 -6.01 -8.26 -17.91
N ILE A 4 -6.29 -7.45 -18.94
CA ILE A 4 -6.48 -6.01 -18.74
C ILE A 4 -7.82 -5.92 -18.01
N ALA A 5 -7.77 -6.00 -16.68
CA ALA A 5 -8.91 -5.68 -15.84
C ALA A 5 -9.38 -4.30 -16.27
N ASN A 6 -10.63 -4.19 -16.73
CA ASN A 6 -11.30 -2.92 -17.03
C ASN A 6 -10.95 -1.94 -15.91
N GLN A 7 -10.13 -0.94 -16.21
CA GLN A 7 -9.76 0.05 -15.21
C GLN A 7 -11.05 0.76 -14.79
N SER A 8 -11.54 0.45 -13.60
CA SER A 8 -12.72 1.14 -13.06
C SER A 8 -12.41 2.64 -12.97
N LYS A 9 -13.46 3.47 -13.01
CA LYS A 9 -13.32 4.92 -12.80
C LYS A 9 -12.58 5.27 -11.49
N TYR A 10 -12.61 4.34 -10.52
CA TYR A 10 -11.97 4.48 -9.21
C TYR A 10 -10.53 3.99 -9.18
N THR A 11 -10.10 3.16 -10.14
CA THR A 11 -8.78 2.54 -10.14
C THR A 11 -7.82 3.02 -11.23
N ARG A 12 -8.29 3.85 -12.17
CA ARG A 12 -7.51 4.44 -13.29
C ARG A 12 -6.21 5.16 -12.91
N HIS A 13 -6.07 5.54 -11.65
CA HIS A 13 -4.95 6.35 -11.17
C HIS A 13 -3.87 5.55 -10.43
N TYR A 14 -4.13 4.27 -10.16
CA TYR A 14 -3.18 3.41 -9.48
C TYR A 14 -2.33 2.64 -10.49
N HIS A 15 -1.04 2.54 -10.20
CA HIS A 15 -0.09 1.80 -11.02
C HIS A 15 0.56 0.72 -10.15
N PRO A 16 -0.10 -0.42 -9.93
CA PRO A 16 0.40 -1.44 -9.02
C PRO A 16 1.75 -1.96 -9.47
N ARG A 17 2.71 -1.95 -8.54
CA ARG A 17 4.04 -2.54 -8.72
C ARG A 17 4.27 -3.76 -7.81
N HIS A 18 3.21 -4.22 -7.16
CA HIS A 18 3.22 -5.34 -6.22
C HIS A 18 1.93 -6.16 -6.38
N LEU A 19 2.01 -7.49 -6.22
CA LEU A 19 0.84 -8.38 -6.35
C LEU A 19 -0.26 -8.03 -5.33
N LEU A 20 0.11 -7.77 -4.07
CA LEU A 20 -0.83 -7.28 -3.05
C LEU A 20 -1.51 -5.95 -3.42
N ALA A 21 -0.76 -5.01 -4.02
CA ALA A 21 -1.36 -3.77 -4.48
C ALA A 21 -2.36 -4.02 -5.60
N GLN A 22 -2.04 -4.93 -6.54
CA GLN A 22 -2.95 -5.32 -7.60
C GLN A 22 -4.22 -5.98 -7.04
N TYR A 23 -4.09 -6.85 -6.04
CA TYR A 23 -5.23 -7.46 -5.37
C TYR A 23 -6.11 -6.41 -4.67
N ALA A 24 -5.51 -5.50 -3.91
CA ALA A 24 -6.22 -4.41 -3.25
C ALA A 24 -6.94 -3.50 -4.25
N ILE A 25 -6.30 -3.15 -5.37
CA ILE A 25 -6.92 -2.34 -6.43
C ILE A 25 -8.08 -3.09 -7.08
N ASN A 26 -7.96 -4.39 -7.33
CA ASN A 26 -9.06 -5.20 -7.85
C ASN A 26 -10.24 -5.21 -6.88
N GLN A 27 -9.99 -5.33 -5.57
CA GLN A 27 -11.04 -5.24 -4.56
C GLN A 27 -11.69 -3.86 -4.51
N ILE A 28 -10.92 -2.78 -4.63
CA ILE A 28 -11.46 -1.41 -4.74
C ILE A 28 -12.39 -1.29 -5.97
N ALA A 29 -12.00 -1.88 -7.11
CA ALA A 29 -12.81 -1.89 -8.32
C ALA A 29 -14.11 -2.71 -8.12
N THR A 30 -14.02 -3.90 -7.52
CA THR A 30 -15.17 -4.78 -7.23
C THR A 30 -16.17 -4.13 -6.28
N LEU A 31 -15.67 -3.48 -5.23
CA LEU A 31 -16.49 -2.81 -4.22
C LEU A 31 -16.91 -1.40 -4.64
N GLU A 32 -16.46 -0.92 -5.81
CA GLU A 32 -16.72 0.42 -6.33
C GLU A 32 -16.40 1.56 -5.34
N LEU A 33 -15.39 1.37 -4.50
CA LEU A 33 -15.04 2.30 -3.41
C LEU A 33 -14.21 3.47 -3.92
N ARG A 34 -14.57 4.69 -3.50
CA ARG A 34 -13.75 5.88 -3.75
C ARG A 34 -12.63 5.95 -2.74
N SER A 35 -11.49 6.51 -3.14
CA SER A 35 -10.36 6.77 -2.21
C SER A 35 -10.81 7.51 -0.95
N GLN A 36 -11.75 8.45 -1.09
CA GLN A 36 -12.31 9.24 0.02
C GLN A 36 -13.10 8.38 1.01
N ASP A 37 -13.88 7.42 0.51
CA ASP A 37 -14.68 6.52 1.34
C ASP A 37 -13.79 5.53 2.08
N ILE A 38 -12.74 5.03 1.41
CA ILE A 38 -11.73 4.15 2.01
C ILE A 38 -11.02 4.87 3.15
N VAL A 39 -10.44 6.05 2.92
CA VAL A 39 -9.69 6.77 3.98
C VAL A 39 -10.59 7.21 5.13
N LYS A 40 -11.87 7.50 4.85
CA LYS A 40 -12.85 7.78 5.90
C LYS A 40 -13.14 6.52 6.74
N ALA A 41 -13.33 5.37 6.10
CA ALA A 41 -13.52 4.09 6.78
C ALA A 41 -12.28 3.65 7.58
N MET A 42 -11.08 4.02 7.12
CA MET A 42 -9.84 3.82 7.88
C MET A 42 -9.76 4.70 9.15
N GLY A 43 -10.60 5.74 9.28
CA GLY A 43 -10.63 6.60 10.47
C GLY A 43 -9.87 7.93 10.32
N TYR A 44 -9.47 8.31 9.11
CA TYR A 44 -8.86 9.63 8.92
C TYR A 44 -9.85 10.77 9.20
N PRO A 45 -9.42 11.87 9.85
CA PRO A 45 -10.28 13.03 10.05
C PRO A 45 -10.55 13.72 8.71
N ILE A 46 -11.74 14.31 8.56
CA ILE A 46 -12.20 14.96 7.30
C ILE A 46 -11.20 16.00 6.77
N LYS A 47 -10.56 16.76 7.67
CA LYS A 47 -9.53 17.75 7.33
C LYS A 47 -8.24 17.16 6.73
N HIS A 48 -8.08 15.83 6.77
CA HIS A 48 -6.92 15.09 6.28
C HIS A 48 -7.24 14.09 5.17
N THR A 49 -8.46 14.15 4.61
CA THR A 49 -8.89 13.24 3.54
C THR A 49 -8.01 13.35 2.29
N ILE A 50 -7.62 14.56 1.88
CA ILE A 50 -6.82 14.78 0.66
C ILE A 50 -5.42 14.15 0.80
N PRO A 51 -4.60 14.47 1.84
CA PRO A 51 -3.31 13.80 2.04
C PRO A 51 -3.43 12.29 2.19
N ALA A 52 -4.48 11.79 2.86
CA ALA A 52 -4.70 10.35 3.02
C ALA A 52 -5.01 9.66 1.68
N CYS A 53 -5.75 10.31 0.79
CA CYS A 53 -6.03 9.78 -0.56
C CYS A 53 -4.75 9.72 -1.41
N GLU A 54 -3.88 10.73 -1.31
CA GLU A 54 -2.57 10.71 -1.98
C GLU A 54 -1.67 9.61 -1.41
N ARG A 55 -1.66 9.44 -0.07
CA ARG A 55 -0.96 8.33 0.58
C ARG A 55 -1.44 6.97 0.08
N LEU A 56 -2.76 6.76 0.00
CA LEU A 56 -3.35 5.53 -0.54
C LEU A 56 -2.88 5.26 -1.98
N ARG A 57 -2.89 6.30 -2.82
CA ARG A 57 -2.39 6.22 -4.21
C ARG A 57 -0.93 5.84 -4.28
N HIS A 58 -0.10 6.45 -3.42
CA HIS A 58 1.32 6.17 -3.33
C HIS A 58 1.58 4.73 -2.88
N VAL A 59 0.96 4.30 -1.77
CA VAL A 59 1.11 2.95 -1.20
C VAL A 59 0.76 1.88 -2.23
N LEU A 60 -0.39 2.01 -2.90
CA LEU A 60 -0.86 1.05 -3.90
C LEU A 60 -0.12 1.16 -5.25
N SER A 61 0.72 2.17 -5.46
CA SER A 61 1.58 2.29 -6.65
C SER A 61 3.06 2.06 -6.37
N ASN A 62 3.45 1.93 -5.10
CA ASN A 62 4.82 1.67 -4.68
C ASN A 62 5.09 0.15 -4.67
N LYS A 63 6.29 -0.24 -5.13
CA LYS A 63 6.78 -1.62 -5.10
C LYS A 63 6.87 -2.22 -3.69
N TYR A 64 7.00 -1.38 -2.67
CA TYR A 64 7.15 -1.78 -1.27
C TYR A 64 5.90 -1.50 -0.43
N LEU A 65 4.78 -1.11 -1.04
CA LEU A 65 3.53 -0.85 -0.32
C LEU A 65 3.68 0.23 0.78
N GLY A 66 4.62 1.16 0.64
CA GLY A 66 4.91 2.17 1.66
C GLY A 66 5.64 1.65 2.91
N LEU A 67 6.02 0.36 2.96
CA LEU A 67 6.83 -0.23 4.04
C LEU A 67 8.28 0.27 4.05
N ASP A 68 8.71 0.94 2.99
CA ASP A 68 9.98 1.64 2.89
C ASP A 68 10.03 2.94 3.73
N GLY A 69 8.95 3.27 4.45
CA GLY A 69 8.84 4.49 5.23
C GLY A 69 8.58 5.73 4.37
N SER A 70 8.21 5.54 3.10
CA SER A 70 7.82 6.64 2.24
C SER A 70 6.39 7.12 2.56
N TYR A 71 6.16 8.42 2.45
CA TYR A 71 4.82 9.03 2.56
C TYR A 71 4.10 8.73 3.90
N MET A 72 4.87 8.65 5.00
CA MET A 72 4.31 8.48 6.35
C MET A 72 3.53 9.72 6.80
N ASP A 73 2.53 9.50 7.64
CA ASP A 73 1.84 10.56 8.36
C ASP A 73 1.86 10.28 9.88
N LYS A 74 1.25 11.18 10.64
CA LYS A 74 1.17 11.08 12.11
C LYS A 74 0.02 10.20 12.63
N TYR A 75 -0.84 9.70 11.75
CA TYR A 75 -2.05 8.95 12.11
C TYR A 75 -1.81 7.44 12.07
N PHE A 76 -1.03 6.98 11.09
CA PHE A 76 -0.73 5.56 10.92
C PHE A 76 0.74 5.35 10.58
N THR A 77 1.36 4.39 11.23
CA THR A 77 2.59 3.77 10.72
C THR A 77 2.33 3.07 9.38
N ALA A 78 3.37 2.66 8.66
CA ALA A 78 3.22 1.97 7.37
C ALA A 78 2.46 0.64 7.53
N GLU A 79 2.71 -0.06 8.63
CA GLU A 79 2.10 -1.35 8.94
C GLU A 79 0.63 -1.20 9.33
N GLU A 80 0.33 -0.27 10.24
CA GLU A 80 -1.04 0.00 10.66
C GLU A 80 -1.91 0.49 9.50
N PHE A 81 -1.33 1.29 8.59
CA PHE A 81 -2.03 1.73 7.39
C PHE A 81 -2.43 0.55 6.51
N LEU A 82 -1.51 -0.39 6.25
CA LEU A 82 -1.78 -1.57 5.43
C LEU A 82 -2.78 -2.52 6.10
N ALA A 83 -2.60 -2.78 7.40
CA ALA A 83 -3.52 -3.62 8.16
C ALA A 83 -4.95 -3.05 8.17
N THR A 84 -5.07 -1.74 8.39
CA THR A 84 -6.38 -1.05 8.39
C THR A 84 -6.99 -1.01 7.00
N LEU A 85 -6.19 -0.77 5.96
CA LEU A 85 -6.64 -0.80 4.57
C LEU A 85 -7.19 -2.18 4.19
N PHE A 86 -6.50 -3.25 4.56
CA PHE A 86 -6.96 -4.62 4.28
C PHE A 86 -8.23 -4.97 5.05
N ALA A 87 -8.37 -4.51 6.30
CA ALA A 87 -9.63 -4.65 7.03
C ALA A 87 -10.80 -3.92 6.34
N VAL A 88 -10.57 -2.70 5.85
CA VAL A 88 -11.60 -1.91 5.12
C VAL A 88 -11.99 -2.55 3.80
N LEU A 89 -11.03 -3.17 3.10
CA LEU A 89 -11.27 -3.84 1.81
C LEU A 89 -11.71 -5.31 1.95
N ASP A 90 -11.96 -5.78 3.18
CA ASP A 90 -12.29 -7.17 3.50
C ASP A 90 -11.30 -8.18 2.88
N ILE A 91 -10.01 -7.83 2.94
CA ILE A 91 -8.92 -8.64 2.42
C ILE A 91 -8.40 -9.51 3.57
N PRO A 92 -8.44 -10.85 3.44
CA PRO A 92 -7.93 -11.73 4.48
C PRO A 92 -6.42 -11.51 4.65
N HIS A 93 -6.00 -11.11 5.84
CA HIS A 93 -4.58 -10.80 6.14
C HIS A 93 -3.70 -12.06 6.15
N THR A 94 -4.27 -13.22 6.50
CA THR A 94 -3.58 -14.51 6.65
C THR A 94 -2.79 -14.98 5.43
N PRO A 95 -3.33 -15.04 4.20
CA PRO A 95 -2.59 -15.47 3.01
C PRO A 95 -1.46 -14.52 2.61
N PHE A 96 -1.43 -13.29 3.12
CA PHE A 96 -0.49 -12.25 2.68
C PHE A 96 0.57 -11.89 3.72
N ALA A 97 0.49 -12.46 4.93
CA ALA A 97 1.46 -12.22 6.00
C ALA A 97 2.89 -12.60 5.61
N GLU A 98 3.07 -13.72 4.89
CA GLU A 98 4.38 -14.15 4.38
C GLU A 98 4.94 -13.21 3.31
N ASP A 99 4.09 -12.71 2.40
CA ASP A 99 4.52 -11.78 1.35
C ASP A 99 4.91 -10.41 1.91
N ILE A 100 4.19 -9.94 2.93
CA ILE A 100 4.55 -8.72 3.68
C ILE A 100 5.88 -8.93 4.42
N ALA A 101 6.05 -10.07 5.10
CA ALA A 101 7.29 -10.40 5.80
C ALA A 101 8.48 -10.50 4.83
N ARG A 102 8.29 -11.11 3.66
CA ARG A 102 9.31 -11.21 2.60
C ARG A 102 9.70 -9.85 2.05
N SER A 103 8.73 -8.97 1.79
CA SER A 103 9.00 -7.59 1.36
C SER A 103 9.80 -6.81 2.40
N LYS A 104 9.48 -6.96 3.69
CA LYS A 104 10.28 -6.37 4.79
C LYS A 104 11.69 -6.96 4.84
N MET A 105 11.84 -8.27 4.68
CA MET A 105 13.16 -8.93 4.69
C MET A 105 14.04 -8.43 3.54
N LEU A 106 13.49 -8.26 2.35
CA LEU A 106 14.20 -7.68 1.20
C LEU A 106 14.64 -6.24 1.48
N LEU A 107 13.77 -5.40 2.04
CA LEU A 107 14.12 -4.03 2.45
C LEU A 107 15.21 -4.01 3.52
N CYS A 108 15.12 -4.90 4.51
CA CYS A 108 16.09 -4.99 5.59
C CYS A 108 17.46 -5.47 5.06
N THR A 109 17.48 -6.47 4.18
CA THR A 109 18.69 -7.00 3.54
C THR A 109 19.35 -5.93 2.66
N LEU A 110 18.57 -5.20 1.86
CA LEU A 110 19.08 -4.07 1.07
C LEU A 110 19.63 -2.95 1.97
N SER A 111 18.95 -2.65 3.08
CA SER A 111 19.44 -1.65 4.05
C SER A 111 20.75 -2.08 4.71
N MET A 112 20.93 -3.38 4.99
CA MET A 112 22.17 -3.92 5.53
C MET A 112 23.30 -3.90 4.49
N ILE A 113 23.04 -4.26 3.23
CA ILE A 113 24.06 -4.19 2.16
C ILE A 113 24.55 -2.74 1.97
N ILE A 114 23.65 -1.75 2.03
CA ILE A 114 24.04 -0.34 1.91
C ILE A 114 24.78 0.15 3.19
N LYS A 115 24.44 -0.38 4.37
CA LYS A 115 25.12 -0.07 5.63
C LYS A 115 26.46 -0.79 5.84
N VAL A 116 26.84 -1.73 4.98
CA VAL A 116 28.14 -2.44 5.03
C VAL A 116 29.22 -1.74 4.20
N HIS A 117 28.94 -0.56 3.64
CA HIS A 117 29.98 0.35 3.13
C HIS A 117 30.04 1.70 3.89
N PRO A 118 30.51 1.73 5.14
CA PRO A 118 31.40 2.79 5.59
C PRO A 118 32.85 2.32 5.39
N MET A 119 33.60 3.08 4.60
CA MET A 119 35.08 3.10 4.54
C MET A 119 35.79 1.95 3.79
N ALA A 120 36.05 2.20 2.52
CA ALA A 120 37.32 1.87 1.84
C ALA A 120 37.39 2.87 0.67
N VAL A 121 38.30 3.84 0.57
CA VAL A 121 39.63 4.14 1.14
C VAL A 121 39.75 5.66 1.22
#